data_AF-A0A847QR02-F1
#
_entry.id   AF-A0A847QR02-F1
#
_cell.length_a   1.000
_cell.length_b   1.000
_cell.length_c   1.000
_cell.angle_alpha   90.00
_cell.angle_beta   90.00
_cell.angle_gamma   90.00
#
_symmetry.space_group_name_H-M   'P 1'
#
loop_
_entity.id
_entity.type
_entity.pdbx_description
1 polymer ?
#
loop_
_entity_poly.entity_id
_entity_poly.type
_entity_poly.pdbx_seq_one_letter_code
_entity_poly.pdbx_strand_id
1 'polypeptide(L)' 'MRFRLDWSRSYIRLDVIIDRDKWDEFSKSDKKSYLQDIYREIDYDFPEEEVEGYIEDDDSGKVIDEFEIDSRGNVYFR' A
#
# COMPACT_ATOMS: atom_id res chain seq x y z
N MET A 1 7.89 1.58 10.74
CA MET A 1 7.14 1.73 9.48
C MET A 1 8.00 2.45 8.48
N ARG A 2 8.16 1.86 7.30
CA ARG A 2 8.96 2.38 6.21
C ARG A 2 8.21 2.12 4.91
N PHE A 3 8.47 2.94 3.91
CA PHE A 3 7.88 2.82 2.59
C PHE A 3 8.98 2.68 1.55
N ARG A 4 8.75 1.84 0.55
CA ARG A 4 9.54 1.81 -0.67
C ARG A 4 8.62 2.17 -1.83
N LEU A 5 9.00 3.19 -2.58
CA LEU A 5 8.24 3.68 -3.71
C LEU A 5 9.12 3.60 -4.97
N ASP A 6 8.61 2.95 -6.00
CA ASP A 6 9.24 2.86 -7.32
C ASP A 6 8.20 3.27 -8.38
N TRP A 7 8.66 3.96 -9.43
CA TRP A 7 7.80 4.46 -10.48
C TRP A 7 8.15 3.79 -11.81
N SER A 8 7.18 3.07 -12.37
CA SER A 8 7.24 2.56 -13.73
C SER A 8 6.47 3.48 -14.67
N ARG A 9 6.66 3.34 -15.98
CA ARG A 9 5.95 4.14 -17.01
C ARG A 9 4.41 3.98 -17.00
N SER A 10 3.85 3.13 -16.14
CA SER A 10 2.44 2.74 -16.19
C SER A 10 1.78 2.50 -14.83
N TYR A 11 2.54 2.47 -13.73
CA TYR A 11 2.00 2.31 -12.38
C TYR A 11 3.06 2.70 -11.34
N ILE A 12 2.60 2.94 -10.13
CA ILE A 12 3.43 3.19 -8.96
C ILE A 12 3.51 1.93 -8.11
N ARG A 13 4.72 1.54 -7.76
CA ARG A 13 4.97 0.43 -6.85
C ARG A 13 5.12 0.97 -5.43
N LEU A 14 4.32 0.49 -4.49
CA LEU A 14 4.38 0.86 -3.07
C LEU A 14 4.53 -0.38 -2.19
N ASP A 15 5.71 -0.60 -1.60
CA ASP A 15 5.87 -1.60 -0.55
C ASP A 15 5.83 -0.93 0.82
N VAL A 16 4.91 -1.39 1.67
CA VAL A 16 4.72 -0.91 3.05
C VAL A 16 5.34 -1.90 4.02
N ILE A 17 6.35 -1.46 4.77
CA ILE A 17 7.04 -2.29 5.75
C ILE A 17 6.49 -1.95 7.15
N ILE A 18 5.82 -2.91 7.76
CA ILE A 18 5.10 -2.75 9.04
C ILE A 18 5.25 -4.00 9.91
N ASP A 19 5.15 -3.82 11.22
CA ASP A 19 5.05 -4.92 12.17
C ASP A 19 3.80 -5.76 11.88
N ARG A 20 3.96 -7.07 11.71
CA ARG A 20 2.86 -7.98 11.36
C ARG A 20 1.73 -7.97 12.38
N ASP A 21 2.06 -8.01 13.67
CA ASP A 21 1.04 -8.10 14.72
C ASP A 21 0.15 -6.85 14.69
N LYS A 22 0.76 -5.67 14.49
CA LYS A 22 0.00 -4.42 14.29
C LYS A 22 -0.87 -4.43 13.03
N TRP A 23 -0.36 -4.99 11.94
CA TRP A 23 -1.14 -5.10 10.71
C TRP A 23 -2.33 -6.05 10.89
N ASP A 24 -2.14 -7.17 11.58
CA ASP A 24 -3.18 -8.17 11.84
C ASP A 24 -4.24 -7.68 12.85
N GLU A 25 -3.90 -6.72 13.73
CA GLU A 25 -4.86 -6.03 14.59
C GLU A 25 -5.84 -5.13 13.82
N PHE A 26 -5.45 -4.64 12.63
CA PHE A 26 -6.31 -3.76 11.85
C PHE A 26 -7.47 -4.52 11.22
N SER A 27 -8.68 -3.97 11.36
CA SER A 27 -9.81 -4.46 10.58
C SER A 27 -9.56 -4.24 9.09
N LYS A 28 -10.26 -4.99 8.24
CA LYS A 28 -10.14 -4.81 6.78
C LYS A 28 -10.45 -3.37 6.34
N SER A 29 -11.37 -2.68 7.00
CA SER A 29 -11.66 -1.27 6.73
C SER A 29 -10.53 -0.34 7.16
N ASP A 30 -9.88 -0.61 8.30
CA ASP A 30 -8.76 0.21 8.77
C ASP A 30 -7.54 0.05 7.86
N LYS A 31 -7.24 -1.19 7.45
CA LYS A 31 -6.21 -1.50 6.44
C LYS A 31 -6.44 -0.72 5.14
N LYS A 32 -7.69 -0.67 4.66
CA LYS A 32 -8.05 0.09 3.46
C LYS A 32 -7.89 1.59 3.67
N SER A 33 -8.44 2.14 4.76
CA SER A 33 -8.35 3.58 5.04
C SER A 33 -6.90 4.04 5.12
N TYR A 34 -6.05 3.23 5.76
CA TYR A 34 -4.63 3.50 5.87
C TYR A 34 -3.93 3.55 4.50
N LEU A 35 -4.19 2.58 3.61
CA LEU A 35 -3.64 2.58 2.24
C LEU A 35 -4.20 3.73 1.40
N GLN A 36 -5.46 4.11 1.59
CA GLN A 36 -6.08 5.27 0.93
C GLN A 36 -5.45 6.59 1.36
N ASP A 37 -5.07 6.71 2.63
CA ASP A 37 -4.40 7.91 3.14
C ASP A 37 -3.03 8.07 2.46
N ILE A 38 -2.26 6.99 2.29
CA ILE A 38 -0.99 7.01 1.55
C ILE A 38 -1.23 7.33 0.07
N TYR A 39 -2.23 6.70 -0.56
CA TYR A 39 -2.57 6.97 -1.95
C TYR A 39 -2.84 8.45 -2.21
N ARG A 40 -3.53 9.15 -1.30
CA ARG A 40 -3.80 10.60 -1.47
C ARG A 40 -2.53 11.45 -1.52
N GLU A 41 -1.48 11.05 -0.82
CA GLU A 41 -0.18 11.72 -0.90
C GLU A 41 0.49 11.43 -2.25
N ILE A 42 0.39 10.18 -2.74
CA ILE A 42 0.94 9.78 -4.03
C ILE A 42 0.21 10.46 -5.19
N ASP A 43 -1.12 10.44 -5.19
CA ASP A 43 -2.00 11.00 -6.23
C ASP A 43 -1.80 12.52 -6.40
N TYR A 44 -1.39 13.21 -5.34
CA TYR A 44 -1.05 14.63 -5.41
C TYR A 44 0.16 14.89 -6.33
N ASP A 45 1.18 14.03 -6.28
CA ASP A 45 2.41 14.15 -7.08
C ASP A 45 2.32 13.39 -8.42
N PHE A 46 1.52 12.33 -8.46
CA PHE A 46 1.35 11.41 -9.60
C PHE A 46 -0.15 11.15 -9.85
N PRO A 47 -0.86 12.13 -10.42
CA PRO A 47 -2.31 12.05 -10.56
C PRO A 47 -2.74 10.96 -11.55
N GLU A 48 -3.86 10.31 -11.22
CA GLU A 48 -4.52 9.29 -12.07
C GLU A 48 -3.71 8.00 -12.30
N GLU A 49 -2.65 7.77 -11.53
CA GLU A 49 -1.83 6.55 -11.61
C GLU A 49 -2.37 5.43 -10.70
N GLU A 50 -2.32 4.19 -11.17
CA GLU A 50 -2.61 3.00 -10.36
C GLU A 50 -1.43 2.69 -9.43
N VAL A 51 -1.72 2.23 -8.21
CA VAL A 51 -0.69 1.82 -7.23
C VAL A 51 -0.81 0.33 -6.96
N GLU A 52 0.28 -0.42 -7.12
CA GLU A 52 0.36 -1.83 -6.72
C GLU A 52 1.43 -2.03 -5.65
N GLY A 53 1.22 -2.97 -4.74
CA GLY A 53 2.08 -3.04 -3.56
C GLY A 53 1.99 -4.31 -2.72
N TYR A 54 3.00 -4.47 -1.87
CA TYR A 54 3.02 -5.50 -0.82
C TYR A 54 3.04 -4.85 0.57
N ILE A 55 2.45 -5.57 1.53
CA ILE A 55 2.74 -5.36 2.94
C ILE A 55 3.83 -6.35 3.32
N GLU A 56 4.97 -5.85 3.77
CA GLU A 56 6.12 -6.63 4.23
C GLU A 56 6.22 -6.56 5.75
N ASP A 57 6.39 -7.71 6.39
CA ASP A 57 6.69 -7.80 7.82
C ASP A 57 8.09 -7.24 8.11
N ASP A 58 8.18 -6.24 8.99
CA ASP A 58 9.42 -5.55 9.35
C ASP A 58 10.44 -6.48 10.04
N ASP A 59 9.99 -7.57 10.68
CA ASP A 59 10.88 -8.52 11.35
C ASP A 59 11.42 -9.57 10.35
N SER A 60 10.52 -10.29 9.67
CA SER A 60 10.92 -11.40 8.80
C SER A 60 11.22 -11.02 7.35
N GLY A 61 10.83 -9.81 6.92
CA GLY A 61 10.89 -9.36 5.52
C GLY A 61 9.93 -10.13 4.59
N LYS A 62 8.98 -10.88 5.15
CA LYS A 62 8.02 -11.66 4.37
C LYS A 62 6.86 -10.78 3.92
N VAL A 63 6.43 -10.98 2.68
CA VAL A 63 5.15 -10.45 2.21
C VAL A 63 4.01 -11.12 2.98
N ILE A 64 3.16 -10.32 3.59
CA ILE A 64 2.00 -10.76 4.39
C ILE A 64 0.66 -10.37 3.75
N ASP A 65 0.62 -9.37 2.87
CA ASP A 65 -0.56 -9.01 2.07
C ASP A 65 -0.10 -8.41 0.72
N GLU A 66 -0.91 -8.58 -0.33
CA GLU A 66 -0.78 -7.91 -1.62
C GLU A 66 -1.99 -7.00 -1.86
N PHE A 67 -1.75 -5.80 -2.39
CA PHE A 67 -2.81 -4.85 -2.68
C PHE A 67 -2.61 -4.09 -3.99
N GLU A 68 -3.73 -3.55 -4.46
CA GLU A 68 -3.84 -2.63 -5.59
C GLU A 68 -4.75 -1.47 -5.18
N ILE A 69 -4.44 -0.27 -5.64
CA ILE A 69 -5.24 0.93 -5.52
C ILE A 69 -5.48 1.46 -6.92
N ASP A 70 -6.75 1.50 -7.33
CA ASP A 70 -7.11 2.06 -8.63
C ASP A 70 -6.92 3.58 -8.64
N SER A 71 -6.94 4.19 -9.83
CA SER A 71 -6.85 5.65 -10.02
C SER A 71 -7.98 6.48 -9.40
N ARG A 72 -8.93 5.82 -8.71
CA ARG A 72 -10.00 6.45 -7.92
C ARG A 72 -9.77 6.30 -6.42
N GLY A 73 -8.65 5.72 -6.00
CA GLY A 73 -8.33 5.47 -4.61
C GLY A 73 -9.07 4.28 -3.98
N ASN A 74 -9.64 3.36 -4.77
CA ASN A 74 -10.26 2.15 -4.24
C ASN A 74 -9.21 1.07 -3.99
N VAL A 75 -9.16 0.57 -2.75
CA VAL A 75 -8.19 -0.47 -2.34
C VAL A 75 -8.77 -1.87 -2.52
N TYR A 76 -7.99 -2.73 -3.15
CA TYR A 76 -8.26 -4.15 -3.37
C TYR A 76 -7.11 -4.97 -2.79
N PHE A 77 -7.44 -5.94 -1.92
CA PHE A 77 -6.48 -6.95 -1.45
C PHE A 77 -6.61 -8.18 -2.35
N ARG A 78 -5.48 -8.74 -2.79
CA ARG A 78 -5.40 -9.90 -3.68
C ARG A 78 -5.18 -11.21 -2.92
#